data_AF-A0A2S7XUF1-F1
#
_entry.id   AF-A0A2S7XUF1-F1
#
_cell.length_a   1.000
_cell.length_b   1.000
_cell.length_c   1.000
_cell.angle_alpha   90.00
_cell.angle_beta   90.00
_cell.angle_gamma   90.00
#
_symmetry.space_group_name_H-M   'P 1'
#
loop_
_entity.id
_entity.type
_entity.pdbx_description
1 polymer ?
#
loop_
_entity_poly.entity_id
_entity_poly.type
_entity_poly.pdbx_seq_one_letter_code
_entity_poly.pdbx_strand_id
1 'polypeptide(L)' 'MTTSCIKTPTAEQRHEMIALAAYYLAERRHFAPGSADADWLNAERMIDALIAAQLIGATTTPERVRNALKFSVA' A
#
# COMPACT_ATOMS: atom_id res chain seq x y z
N MET A 1 7.77 -26.77 0.50
CA MET A 1 7.62 -25.78 -0.59
C MET A 1 6.18 -25.27 -0.56
N THR A 2 5.88 -24.23 0.20
CA THR A 2 4.53 -23.62 0.23
C THR A 2 4.55 -22.33 -0.56
N THR A 3 4.36 -22.45 -1.88
CA THR A 3 4.09 -21.30 -2.74
C THR A 3 2.69 -20.79 -2.39
N SER A 4 2.63 -19.75 -1.56
CA SER A 4 1.41 -19.00 -1.32
C SER A 4 0.98 -18.40 -2.66
N CYS A 5 -0.09 -18.92 -3.24
CA CYS A 5 -0.74 -18.30 -4.39
C CYS A 5 -1.23 -16.92 -3.94
N ILE A 6 -0.50 -15.87 -4.34
CA ILE A 6 -0.87 -14.48 -4.07
C ILE A 6 -2.22 -14.25 -4.76
N LYS A 7 -3.30 -14.36 -4.00
CA LYS A 7 -4.66 -14.17 -4.48
C LYS A 7 -4.87 -12.69 -4.73
N THR A 8 -5.44 -12.35 -5.89
CA THR A 8 -5.81 -10.97 -6.22
C THR A 8 -6.70 -10.41 -5.10
N PRO A 9 -6.35 -9.26 -4.51
CA PRO A 9 -7.15 -8.66 -3.44
C PRO A 9 -8.50 -8.19 -3.98
N THR A 10 -9.52 -8.23 -3.11
CA THR A 10 -10.82 -7.62 -3.44
C THR A 10 -10.72 -6.08 -3.46
N ALA A 11 -11.73 -5.41 -3.99
CA ALA A 11 -11.77 -3.94 -4.02
C ALA A 11 -11.69 -3.33 -2.61
N GLU A 12 -12.35 -3.95 -1.61
CA GLU A 12 -12.30 -3.54 -0.21
C GLU A 12 -10.89 -3.69 0.37
N GLN A 13 -10.26 -4.86 0.16
CA GLN A 13 -8.90 -5.10 0.64
C GLN A 13 -7.89 -4.14 0.00
N ARG A 14 -8.03 -3.88 -1.31
CA ARG A 14 -7.25 -2.85 -2.00
C ARG A 14 -7.45 -1.49 -1.34
N HIS A 15 -8.69 -1.11 -1.06
CA HIS A 15 -8.99 0.18 -0.44
C HIS A 15 -8.39 0.32 0.97
N GLU A 16 -8.45 -0.72 1.80
CA GLU A 16 -7.80 -0.74 3.11
C GLU A 16 -6.27 -0.57 3.00
N MET A 17 -5.65 -1.25 2.04
CA MET A 17 -4.21 -1.14 1.79
C MET A 17 -3.82 0.27 1.33
N ILE A 18 -4.65 0.92 0.50
CA ILE A 18 -4.47 2.30 0.06
C ILE A 18 -4.61 3.26 1.24
N ALA A 19 -5.66 3.10 2.05
CA ALA A 19 -5.91 3.95 3.21
C ALA A 19 -4.76 3.88 4.23
N LEU A 20 -4.25 2.67 4.51
CA LEU A 20 -3.08 2.48 5.36
C LEU A 20 -1.83 3.11 4.76
N ALA A 21 -1.60 2.95 3.46
CA ALA A 21 -0.46 3.55 2.78
C ALA A 21 -0.52 5.09 2.80
N ALA A 22 -1.68 5.68 2.53
CA ALA A 22 -1.91 7.12 2.60
C ALA A 22 -1.69 7.65 4.03
N TYR A 23 -2.18 6.92 5.04
CA TYR A 23 -1.93 7.23 6.44
C TYR A 23 -0.42 7.26 6.77
N TYR A 24 0.35 6.26 6.32
CA TYR A 24 1.79 6.23 6.54
C TYR A 24 2.54 7.35 5.80
N LEU A 25 2.11 7.71 4.59
CA LEU A 25 2.68 8.84 3.86
C LEU A 25 2.43 10.17 4.59
N ALA A 26 1.21 10.37 5.07
CA ALA A 26 0.86 11.53 5.90
C ALA A 26 1.67 11.54 7.21
N GLU A 27 1.78 10.40 7.91
CA GLU A 27 2.58 10.23 9.13
C GLU A 27 4.04 10.62 8.90
N ARG A 28 4.67 10.16 7.81
CA ARG A 28 6.06 10.52 7.44
C ARG A 28 6.24 12.02 7.23
N ARG A 29 5.19 12.72 6.82
CA ARG A 29 5.17 14.18 6.62
C ARG A 29 4.67 14.93 7.86
N HIS A 30 4.55 14.25 9.00
CA HIS A 30 4.00 14.80 10.25
C HIS A 30 2.59 15.38 10.05
N PHE A 31 1.79 14.74 9.20
CA PHE A 31 0.42 15.12 8.85
C PHE A 31 0.30 16.57 8.34
N ALA A 32 1.25 16.98 7.49
CA ALA A 32 1.23 18.31 6.88
C ALA A 32 -0.11 18.59 6.15
N PRO A 33 -0.72 19.77 6.36
CA PRO A 33 -2.01 20.10 5.75
C PRO A 33 -1.91 20.23 4.22
N GLY A 34 -3.01 19.94 3.52
CA GLY A 34 -3.13 20.12 2.07
C GLY A 34 -2.44 19.07 1.21
N SER A 35 -1.96 17.98 1.81
CA SER A 35 -1.30 16.87 1.08
C SER A 35 -2.08 15.56 1.10
N ALA A 36 -3.22 15.49 1.81
CA ALA A 36 -3.97 14.25 1.99
C ALA A 36 -4.41 13.61 0.65
N ASP A 37 -4.92 14.42 -0.29
CA ASP A 37 -5.32 13.92 -1.62
C ASP A 37 -4.13 13.41 -2.43
N ALA A 38 -2.98 14.10 -2.32
CA ALA A 38 -1.75 13.70 -2.99
C ALA A 38 -1.17 12.40 -2.39
N ASP A 39 -1.22 12.26 -1.06
CA ASP A 39 -0.79 11.06 -0.34
C ASP A 39 -1.70 9.87 -0.70
N TRP A 40 -3.01 10.10 -0.82
CA TRP A 40 -3.96 9.08 -1.29
C TRP A 40 -3.68 8.65 -2.73
N LEU A 41 -3.52 9.60 -3.65
CA LEU A 41 -3.25 9.30 -5.06
C LEU A 41 -1.91 8.58 -5.24
N ASN A 42 -0.90 8.93 -4.44
CA ASN A 42 0.39 8.25 -4.45
C ASN A 42 0.24 6.82 -3.90
N ALA A 43 -0.43 6.67 -2.75
CA ALA A 43 -0.74 5.37 -2.16
C ALA A 43 -1.48 4.44 -3.14
N GLU A 44 -2.49 4.95 -3.84
CA GLU A 44 -3.24 4.18 -4.85
C GLU A 44 -2.30 3.60 -5.93
N ARG A 45 -1.47 4.46 -6.54
CA ARG A 45 -0.52 4.04 -7.57
C ARG A 45 0.50 3.02 -7.05
N MET A 46 0.98 3.21 -5.83
CA MET A 46 1.92 2.29 -5.19
C MET A 46 1.28 0.92 -4.96
N ILE A 47 0.08 0.87 -4.38
CA ILE A 47 -0.62 -0.39 -4.12
C ILE A 47 -0.95 -1.10 -5.44
N ASP A 48 -1.44 -0.38 -6.45
CA ASP A 48 -1.73 -0.97 -7.76
C ASP A 48 -0.49 -1.55 -8.42
N ALA A 49 0.65 -0.83 -8.38
CA ALA A 49 1.91 -1.33 -8.89
C ALA A 49 2.39 -2.59 -8.14
N LEU A 50 2.25 -2.62 -6.82
CA LEU A 50 2.65 -3.76 -6.00
C LEU A 50 1.73 -4.98 -6.21
N ILE A 51 0.44 -4.77 -6.44
CA ILE A 51 -0.52 -5.83 -6.82
C ILE A 51 -0.16 -6.36 -8.21
N ALA A 52 0.10 -5.48 -9.18
CA ALA A 52 0.50 -5.87 -10.54
C ALA A 52 1.83 -6.62 -10.57
N ALA A 53 2.76 -6.25 -9.69
CA ALA A 53 4.03 -6.97 -9.48
C ALA A 53 3.87 -8.25 -8.65
N GLN A 54 2.66 -8.58 -8.20
CA GLN A 54 2.34 -9.74 -7.37
C GLN A 54 3.10 -9.79 -6.02
N LEU A 55 3.57 -8.64 -5.52
CA LEU A 55 4.34 -8.52 -4.27
C LEU A 55 3.43 -8.52 -3.02
N ILE A 56 2.18 -8.10 -3.20
CA ILE A 56 1.13 -8.05 -2.17
C ILE A 56 -0.18 -8.60 -2.75
N GLY A 57 -1.01 -9.22 -1.91
CA GLY A 57 -2.33 -9.75 -2.27
C GLY A 57 -3.30 -9.85 -1.09
N ALA A 58 -4.34 -10.68 -1.21
CA ALA A 58 -5.48 -10.74 -0.28
C ALA A 58 -5.15 -11.10 1.20
N THR A 59 -3.97 -11.62 1.50
CA THR A 59 -3.53 -11.95 2.87
C THR A 59 -2.42 -11.02 3.38
N THR A 60 -2.24 -9.87 2.73
CA THR A 60 -1.16 -8.94 3.06
C THR A 60 -1.41 -8.29 4.41
N THR A 61 -0.49 -8.48 5.34
CA THR A 61 -0.51 -7.78 6.62
C THR A 61 -0.13 -6.30 6.42
N PRO A 62 -0.64 -5.39 7.26
CA PRO A 62 -0.26 -3.97 7.23
C PRO A 62 1.27 -3.76 7.27
N GLU A 63 1.97 -4.63 8.00
CA GLU A 63 3.43 -4.71 8.08
C GLU A 63 4.11 -4.87 6.70
N ARG A 64 3.55 -5.73 5.83
CA ARG A 64 4.10 -5.95 4.48
C ARG A 64 3.89 -4.75 3.58
N VAL A 65 2.71 -4.12 3.65
CA VAL A 65 2.45 -2.85 2.93
C VAL A 65 3.47 -1.81 3.39
N ARG A 66 3.64 -1.64 4.71
CA ARG A 66 4.61 -0.71 5.28
C ARG A 66 6.04 -0.96 4.79
N ASN A 67 6.50 -2.21 4.81
CA ASN A 67 7.83 -2.54 4.32
C ASN A 67 7.96 -2.27 2.82
N ALA A 68 6.95 -2.61 2.01
CA ALA A 68 6.96 -2.31 0.57
C ALA A 68 7.04 -0.78 0.30
N LEU A 69 6.31 0.04 1.05
CA LEU A 69 6.39 1.50 0.97
C LEU A 69 7.79 2.04 1.32
N LYS A 70 8.53 1.37 2.21
CA LYS A 70 9.91 1.75 2.57
C LYS A 70 10.91 1.46 1.44
N PHE A 71 10.71 0.40 0.66
CA PHE A 71 11.64 0.01 -0.41
C PHE A 71 11.40 0.73 -1.74
N SER A 72 10.24 1.37 -1.93
CA SER A 72 9.87 2.00 -3.21
C SER A 72 10.27 3.47 -3.36
N VAL A 73 10.84 4.10 -2.32
CA VAL A 73 11.27 5.52 -2.32
C VAL A 73 12.77 5.62 -2.03
N ALA A 74 13.59 4.87 -2.78
CA ALA A 74 15.04 4.97 -2.78
C ALA A 74 15.53 5.56 -4.10
#